data_AF-A0A6B2JGM1-F1
#
_entry.id   AF-A0A6B2JGM1-F1
#
_cell.length_a   1.000
_cell.length_b   1.000
_cell.length_c   1.000
_cell.angle_alpha   90.00
_cell.angle_beta   90.00
_cell.angle_gamma   90.00
#
_symmetry.space_group_name_H-M   'P 1'
#
loop_
_entity.id
_entity.type
_entity.pdbx_description
1 polymer ?
#
loop_
_entity_poly.entity_id
_entity_poly.type
_entity_poly.pdbx_seq_one_letter_code
_entity_poly.pdbx_strand_id
1 'polypeptide(L)'
;MQYNYFNYPNEKLPPYGSVVYFAYRKLNTDKQQIIYLLDQLKSQIISCTELYNNLEVANEKMNWWLKEVNNLANKKNISSPQLKKLAEIFDQEILYQKLIEDISLSIDNSSATERNFKKHFSKNFLGIETLKALYLNDFTAIDNNKIEQINANNEIIRHIFCIPKHFYNQISFNNRISPTMSS
;
A
#
# COMPACT_ATOMS: atom_id res chain seq x y z
N MET A 1 15.52 -17.66 -4.64
CA MET A 1 14.84 -16.73 -5.57
C MET A 1 14.48 -15.48 -4.78
N GLN A 2 14.98 -14.31 -5.14
CA GLN A 2 14.40 -13.06 -4.64
C GLN A 2 13.01 -12.93 -5.28
N TYR A 3 11.95 -13.04 -4.46
CA TYR A 3 10.57 -12.87 -4.91
C TYR A 3 10.36 -11.39 -5.29
N ASN A 4 10.69 -11.04 -6.52
CA ASN A 4 10.70 -9.68 -7.08
C ASN A 4 9.30 -9.09 -7.35
N TYR A 5 8.22 -9.70 -6.84
CA TYR A 5 6.86 -9.24 -7.14
C TYR A 5 6.55 -7.87 -6.51
N PHE A 6 7.15 -7.58 -5.34
CA PHE A 6 6.95 -6.31 -4.61
C PHE A 6 8.27 -5.75 -4.06
N ASN A 7 9.38 -5.91 -4.80
CA ASN A 7 10.65 -5.31 -4.39
C ASN A 7 10.71 -3.87 -4.94
N TYR A 8 10.28 -2.91 -4.12
CA TYR A 8 10.35 -1.48 -4.42
C TYR A 8 11.41 -0.85 -3.51
N PRO A 9 12.71 -0.96 -3.83
CA PRO A 9 13.71 -0.19 -3.11
C PRO A 9 13.38 1.30 -3.29
N ASN A 10 13.53 2.07 -2.21
CA ASN A 10 13.13 3.47 -2.03
C ASN A 10 13.59 4.47 -3.12
N GLU A 11 14.35 4.04 -4.12
CA GLU A 11 15.03 4.87 -5.11
C GLU A 11 15.02 4.33 -6.54
N LYS A 12 14.33 3.22 -6.86
CA LYS A 12 14.34 2.68 -8.23
C LYS A 12 12.96 2.64 -8.88
N LEU A 13 12.94 3.03 -10.15
CA LEU A 13 11.95 2.58 -11.13
C LEU A 13 11.74 1.06 -10.98
N PRO A 14 10.54 0.54 -11.26
CA PRO A 14 10.27 -0.88 -11.11
C PRO A 14 11.33 -1.71 -11.86
N PRO A 15 11.77 -2.86 -11.31
CA PRO A 15 12.75 -3.71 -11.98
C PRO A 15 12.29 -4.01 -13.41
N TYR A 16 13.23 -3.93 -14.37
CA TYR A 16 12.94 -4.29 -15.76
C TYR A 16 12.38 -5.72 -15.81
N GLY A 17 11.24 -5.90 -16.49
CA GLY A 17 10.55 -7.19 -16.57
C GLY A 17 9.60 -7.49 -15.40
N SER A 18 9.44 -6.61 -14.42
CA SER A 18 8.42 -6.76 -13.37
C SER A 18 7.00 -6.51 -13.91
N VAL A 19 5.99 -6.99 -13.18
CA VAL A 19 4.56 -6.77 -13.54
C VAL A 19 4.26 -5.27 -13.64
N VAL A 20 4.71 -4.47 -12.67
CA VAL A 20 4.52 -3.01 -12.65
C VAL A 20 5.19 -2.34 -13.85
N TYR A 21 6.41 -2.77 -14.21
CA TYR A 21 7.06 -2.30 -15.43
C TYR A 21 6.19 -2.57 -16.67
N PHE A 22 5.71 -3.81 -16.86
CA PHE A 22 4.90 -4.15 -18.04
C PHE A 22 3.52 -3.48 -18.05
N ALA A 23 2.91 -3.27 -16.88
CA ALA A 23 1.61 -2.61 -16.76
C ALA A 23 1.66 -1.15 -17.21
N TYR A 24 2.75 -0.44 -16.91
CA TYR A 24 2.83 1.01 -17.10
C TYR A 24 3.81 1.46 -18.20
N ARG A 25 4.58 0.55 -18.82
CA ARG A 25 5.59 0.89 -19.86
C ARG A 25 5.10 1.70 -21.06
N LYS A 26 3.79 1.69 -21.34
CA LYS A 26 3.19 2.43 -22.46
C LYS A 26 2.65 3.81 -22.07
N LEU A 27 2.64 4.14 -20.77
CA LEU A 27 2.31 5.49 -20.30
C LEU A 27 3.46 6.46 -20.61
N ASN A 28 3.15 7.75 -20.66
CA ASN A 28 4.19 8.78 -20.72
C ASN A 28 5.01 8.81 -19.42
N THR A 29 6.22 9.39 -19.48
CA THR A 29 7.18 9.38 -18.37
C THR A 29 6.59 9.97 -17.09
N ASP A 30 5.86 11.09 -17.19
CA ASP A 30 5.27 11.74 -16.01
C ASP A 30 4.22 10.86 -15.35
N LYS A 31 3.33 10.26 -16.16
CA LYS A 31 2.31 9.35 -15.64
C LYS A 31 2.93 8.12 -14.98
N GLN A 32 3.98 7.56 -15.57
CA GLN A 32 4.74 6.46 -14.98
C GLN A 32 5.31 6.82 -13.61
N GLN A 33 5.97 7.98 -13.49
CA GLN A 33 6.62 8.39 -12.25
C GLN A 33 5.62 8.51 -11.09
N ILE A 34 4.48 9.15 -11.31
CA ILE A 34 3.47 9.33 -10.26
C ILE A 34 2.86 7.98 -9.85
N ILE A 35 2.56 7.10 -10.81
CA ILE A 35 2.04 5.76 -10.51
C ILE A 35 3.07 4.93 -9.73
N TYR A 36 4.35 5.00 -10.09
CA TYR A 36 5.40 4.30 -9.36
C TYR A 36 5.60 4.85 -7.94
N LEU A 37 5.44 6.16 -7.72
CA LEU A 37 5.48 6.75 -6.38
C LEU A 37 4.36 6.19 -5.49
N LEU A 38 3.16 6.03 -6.04
CA LEU A 38 2.02 5.42 -5.33
C LEU A 38 2.28 3.94 -5.00
N ASP A 39 2.82 3.16 -5.95
CA ASP A 39 3.18 1.76 -5.70
C ASP A 39 4.34 1.61 -4.69
N GLN A 40 5.32 2.53 -4.70
CA GLN A 40 6.40 2.59 -3.71
C GLN A 40 5.86 2.84 -2.30
N LEU A 41 4.93 3.79 -2.15
CA LEU A 41 4.30 4.09 -0.87
C LEU A 41 3.51 2.88 -0.34
N LYS A 42 2.72 2.22 -1.21
CA LYS A 42 2.06 0.93 -0.89
C LYS A 42 3.07 -0.10 -0.39
N SER A 43 4.19 -0.27 -1.10
CA SER A 43 5.23 -1.23 -0.71
C SER A 43 5.87 -0.92 0.64
N GLN A 44 6.10 0.37 0.95
CA GLN A 44 6.66 0.79 2.23
C GLN A 44 5.71 0.49 3.38
N ILE A 45 4.40 0.72 3.18
CA ILE A 45 3.37 0.35 4.16
C ILE A 45 3.35 -1.17 4.37
N ILE A 46 3.20 -1.97 3.30
CA ILE A 46 3.22 -3.45 3.37
C ILE A 46 4.46 -3.94 4.08
N SER A 47 5.62 -3.35 3.76
CA SER A 47 6.86 -3.74 4.37
C SER A 47 6.75 -3.63 5.88
N CYS A 48 6.35 -2.46 6.38
CA CYS A 48 6.27 -2.19 7.81
C CYS A 48 5.19 -3.01 8.52
N THR A 49 4.05 -3.29 7.87
CA THR A 49 2.92 -3.96 8.53
C THR A 49 2.91 -5.48 8.41
N GLU A 50 3.56 -6.04 7.38
CA GLU A 50 3.46 -7.48 7.08
C GLU A 50 4.83 -8.18 6.97
N LEU A 51 5.91 -7.44 6.65
CA LEU A 51 7.17 -8.05 6.18
C LEU A 51 8.41 -7.72 7.03
N TYR A 52 8.34 -6.75 7.94
CA TYR A 52 9.46 -6.37 8.81
C TYR A 52 9.65 -7.39 9.93
N ASN A 53 10.89 -7.84 10.11
CA ASN A 53 11.23 -8.79 11.18
C ASN A 53 11.38 -8.10 12.55
N ASN A 54 11.69 -6.80 12.56
CA ASN A 54 11.82 -6.00 13.79
C ASN A 54 10.58 -5.12 13.98
N LEU A 55 9.77 -5.46 14.98
CA LEU A 55 8.50 -4.79 15.29
C LEU A 55 8.67 -3.35 15.77
N GLU A 56 9.73 -3.05 16.52
CA GLU A 56 9.99 -1.69 17.02
C GLU A 56 10.28 -0.74 15.86
N VAL A 57 11.18 -1.15 14.97
CA VAL A 57 11.52 -0.37 13.76
C VAL A 57 10.32 -0.24 12.82
N ALA A 58 9.50 -1.28 12.71
CA ALA A 58 8.26 -1.23 11.93
C ALA A 58 7.28 -0.19 12.49
N ASN A 59 7.09 -0.18 13.82
CA ASN A 59 6.21 0.76 14.50
C ASN A 59 6.70 2.21 14.36
N GLU A 60 7.99 2.46 14.51
CA GLU A 60 8.57 3.79 14.29
C GLU A 60 8.30 4.29 12.87
N LYS A 61 8.50 3.43 11.86
CA LYS A 61 8.25 3.78 10.46
C LYS A 61 6.78 4.03 10.17
N MET A 62 5.87 3.23 10.73
CA MET A 62 4.44 3.45 10.58
C MET A 62 3.97 4.74 11.25
N ASN A 63 4.46 5.02 12.46
CA ASN A 63 4.19 6.29 13.15
C ASN A 63 4.73 7.50 12.37
N TRP A 64 5.90 7.35 11.73
CA TRP A 64 6.43 8.37 10.84
C TRP A 64 5.53 8.61 9.63
N TRP A 65 5.07 7.55 8.96
CA TRP A 65 4.12 7.67 7.83
C TRP A 65 2.80 8.31 8.23
N LEU A 66 2.24 7.91 9.38
CA LEU A 66 1.04 8.54 9.94
C LEU A 66 1.25 10.04 10.17
N LYS A 67 2.39 10.43 10.77
CA LYS A 67 2.71 11.83 10.99
C LYS A 67 2.82 12.61 9.67
N GLU A 68 3.51 12.05 8.68
CA GLU A 68 3.69 12.68 7.38
C GLU A 68 2.38 12.86 6.62
N VAL A 69 1.52 11.84 6.60
CA VAL A 69 0.19 11.95 5.98
C VAL A 69 -0.70 12.93 6.74
N ASN A 70 -0.65 12.96 8.08
CA ASN A 70 -1.38 13.96 8.87
C ASN A 70 -0.90 15.41 8.61
N ASN A 71 0.34 15.60 8.15
CA ASN A 71 0.81 16.94 7.76
C ASN A 71 0.10 17.44 6.49
N LEU A 72 -0.42 16.55 5.63
CA LEU A 72 -1.27 16.92 4.49
C LEU A 72 -2.54 17.62 4.98
N ALA A 73 -3.27 17.06 5.94
CA ALA A 73 -4.50 17.69 6.45
C ALA A 73 -4.24 19.05 7.13
N ASN A 74 -3.11 19.17 7.83
CA ASN A 74 -2.81 20.33 8.66
C ASN A 74 -2.02 21.44 7.95
N LYS A 75 -1.77 21.31 6.64
CA LYS A 75 -0.90 22.22 5.85
C LYS A 75 0.46 22.48 6.51
N LYS A 76 0.97 21.47 7.21
CA LYS A 76 2.29 21.51 7.86
C LYS A 76 3.36 21.09 6.85
N ASN A 77 4.61 21.40 7.17
CA ASN A 77 5.73 20.99 6.32
C ASN A 77 5.82 19.45 6.24
N ILE A 78 5.67 18.92 5.03
CA ILE A 78 5.87 17.50 4.70
C ILE A 78 7.38 17.30 4.58
N SER A 79 7.95 16.23 5.12
CA SER A 79 9.37 15.91 4.97
C SER A 79 9.62 14.88 3.86
N SER A 80 8.66 13.97 3.62
CA SER A 80 8.71 12.97 2.55
C SER A 80 8.74 13.62 1.16
N PRO A 81 9.79 13.39 0.35
CA PRO A 81 9.83 13.83 -1.03
C PRO A 81 8.71 13.23 -1.89
N GLN A 82 8.34 11.97 -1.62
CA GLN A 82 7.25 11.29 -2.33
C GLN A 82 5.92 11.99 -2.08
N LEU A 83 5.59 12.26 -0.82
CA LEU A 83 4.33 12.93 -0.47
C LEU A 83 4.29 14.38 -0.95
N LYS A 84 5.42 15.10 -0.93
CA LYS A 84 5.51 16.43 -1.55
C LYS A 84 5.12 16.36 -3.02
N LYS A 85 5.72 15.41 -3.75
CA LYS A 85 5.46 15.28 -5.18
C LYS A 85 4.01 14.91 -5.47
N LEU A 86 3.41 14.05 -4.65
CA LEU A 86 2.00 13.69 -4.78
C LEU A 86 1.09 14.89 -4.44
N ALA A 87 1.42 15.69 -3.43
CA ALA A 87 0.65 16.87 -3.05
C ALA A 87 0.67 18.00 -4.11
N GLU A 88 1.65 18.01 -5.02
CA GLU A 88 1.66 18.91 -6.19
C GLU A 88 0.67 18.49 -7.29
N ILE A 89 0.27 17.20 -7.30
CA ILE A 89 -0.48 16.58 -8.40
C ILE A 89 -1.94 16.33 -8.00
N PHE A 90 -2.17 15.88 -6.78
CA PHE A 90 -3.49 15.55 -6.27
C PHE A 90 -4.05 16.69 -5.42
N ASP A 91 -5.39 16.81 -5.41
CA ASP A 91 -6.05 17.56 -4.35
C ASP A 91 -5.62 17.03 -2.98
N GLN A 92 -5.20 17.94 -2.11
CA GLN A 92 -4.55 17.60 -0.84
C GLN A 92 -5.50 16.92 0.14
N GLU A 93 -6.79 17.26 0.11
CA GLU A 93 -7.81 16.61 0.94
C GLU A 93 -8.09 15.20 0.45
N ILE A 94 -8.27 15.01 -0.86
CA ILE A 94 -8.44 13.69 -1.47
C ILE A 94 -7.22 12.80 -1.19
N LEU A 95 -6.01 13.32 -1.38
CA LEU A 95 -4.76 12.60 -1.12
C LEU A 95 -4.67 12.17 0.35
N TYR A 96 -4.95 13.10 1.28
CA TYR A 96 -4.97 12.81 2.71
C TYR A 96 -5.96 11.69 3.05
N GLN A 97 -7.22 11.84 2.65
CA GLN A 97 -8.29 10.88 2.97
C GLN A 97 -7.95 9.47 2.46
N LYS A 98 -7.44 9.37 1.22
CA LYS A 98 -7.11 8.07 0.62
C LYS A 98 -5.91 7.41 1.30
N LEU A 99 -4.87 8.17 1.62
CA LEU A 99 -3.67 7.61 2.25
C LEU A 99 -3.88 7.26 3.73
N ILE A 100 -4.62 8.09 4.48
CA ILE A 100 -4.86 7.82 5.91
C ILE A 100 -5.75 6.59 6.10
N GLU A 101 -6.74 6.37 5.22
CA GLU A 101 -7.54 5.15 5.20
C GLU A 101 -6.67 3.90 5.04
N ASP A 102 -5.78 3.88 4.04
CA ASP A 102 -4.92 2.73 3.76
C ASP A 102 -3.92 2.45 4.87
N ILE A 103 -3.30 3.49 5.44
CA ILE A 103 -2.35 3.35 6.55
C ILE A 103 -3.08 2.83 7.79
N SER A 104 -4.23 3.40 8.13
CA SER A 104 -5.00 3.01 9.33
C SER A 104 -5.46 1.56 9.22
N LEU A 105 -6.02 1.17 8.05
CA LEU A 105 -6.42 -0.21 7.81
C LEU A 105 -5.24 -1.19 7.88
N SER A 106 -4.06 -0.78 7.40
CA SER A 106 -2.87 -1.63 7.46
C SER A 106 -2.40 -1.85 8.91
N ILE A 107 -2.47 -0.81 9.75
CA ILE A 107 -2.13 -0.88 11.19
C ILE A 107 -3.15 -1.75 11.93
N ASP A 108 -4.45 -1.50 11.72
CA ASP A 108 -5.51 -2.29 12.35
C ASP A 108 -5.37 -3.78 12.00
N ASN A 109 -5.12 -4.11 10.73
CA ASN A 109 -4.96 -5.49 10.30
C ASN A 109 -3.70 -6.16 10.87
N SER A 110 -2.61 -5.41 11.08
CA SER A 110 -1.38 -5.95 11.68
C SER A 110 -1.52 -6.24 13.18
N SER A 111 -2.41 -5.53 13.87
CA SER A 111 -2.62 -5.63 15.33
C SER A 111 -3.85 -6.45 15.74
N ALA A 112 -4.76 -6.74 14.81
CA ALA A 112 -5.98 -7.48 15.09
C ALA A 112 -5.75 -8.96 15.43
N THR A 113 -6.39 -9.41 16.51
CA THR A 113 -6.46 -10.82 16.93
C THR A 113 -7.41 -11.65 16.06
N GLU A 114 -8.47 -11.03 15.53
CA GLU A 114 -9.40 -11.61 14.56
C GLU A 114 -9.31 -10.86 13.22
N ARG A 115 -9.10 -11.60 12.13
CA ARG A 115 -8.95 -11.01 10.79
C ARG A 115 -10.20 -11.20 9.95
N ASN A 116 -10.82 -10.10 9.54
CA ASN A 116 -11.89 -10.13 8.54
C ASN A 116 -11.27 -10.09 7.14
N PHE A 117 -10.97 -11.26 6.58
CA PHE A 117 -10.32 -11.38 5.27
C PHE A 117 -11.11 -10.73 4.13
N LYS A 118 -12.45 -10.84 4.16
CA LYS A 118 -13.30 -10.21 3.14
C LYS A 118 -13.13 -8.69 3.17
N LYS A 119 -13.19 -8.09 4.36
CA LYS A 119 -12.95 -6.66 4.55
C LYS A 119 -11.52 -6.30 4.14
N HIS A 120 -10.53 -7.07 4.57
CA HIS A 120 -9.11 -6.86 4.23
C HIS A 120 -8.90 -6.80 2.72
N PHE A 121 -9.29 -7.83 1.96
CA PHE A 121 -9.10 -7.81 0.50
C PHE A 121 -9.89 -6.68 -0.18
N SER A 122 -11.10 -6.37 0.30
CA SER A 122 -11.93 -5.33 -0.33
C SER A 122 -11.48 -3.89 -0.04
N LYS A 123 -10.80 -3.63 1.08
CA LYS A 123 -10.50 -2.27 1.55
C LYS A 123 -9.03 -1.94 1.69
N ASN A 124 -8.16 -2.93 1.86
CA ASN A 124 -6.72 -2.67 2.02
C ASN A 124 -6.14 -2.11 0.71
N PHE A 125 -5.44 -0.99 0.79
CA PHE A 125 -4.84 -0.26 -0.34
C PHE A 125 -5.81 0.24 -1.42
N LEU A 126 -7.11 0.30 -1.10
CA LEU A 126 -8.11 0.83 -2.02
C LEU A 126 -7.89 2.33 -2.27
N GLY A 127 -7.40 3.07 -1.27
CA GLY A 127 -7.10 4.49 -1.39
C GLY A 127 -6.07 4.76 -2.48
N ILE A 128 -4.92 4.07 -2.42
CA ILE A 128 -3.85 4.14 -3.40
C ILE A 128 -4.33 3.72 -4.79
N GLU A 129 -5.10 2.64 -4.91
CA GLU A 129 -5.62 2.19 -6.21
C GLU A 129 -6.62 3.20 -6.80
N THR A 130 -7.41 3.86 -5.94
CA THR A 130 -8.30 4.97 -6.33
C THR A 130 -7.51 6.18 -6.84
N LEU A 131 -6.42 6.57 -6.15
CA LEU A 131 -5.54 7.66 -6.59
C LEU A 131 -4.90 7.36 -7.95
N LYS A 132 -4.45 6.11 -8.16
CA LYS A 132 -3.95 5.65 -9.46
C LYS A 132 -5.01 5.78 -10.55
N ALA A 133 -6.23 5.30 -10.29
CA ALA A 133 -7.32 5.37 -11.24
C ALA A 133 -7.70 6.82 -11.60
N LEU A 134 -7.83 7.69 -10.60
CA LEU A 134 -8.08 9.12 -10.80
C LEU A 134 -7.02 9.73 -11.71
N TYR A 135 -5.75 9.51 -11.40
CA TYR A 135 -4.66 10.11 -12.16
C TYR A 135 -4.51 9.53 -13.58
N LEU A 136 -4.73 8.23 -13.75
CA LEU A 136 -4.75 7.61 -15.08
C LEU A 136 -5.87 8.18 -15.95
N ASN A 137 -7.01 8.49 -15.33
CA ASN A 137 -8.22 9.01 -15.96
C ASN A 137 -8.30 10.55 -15.96
N ASP A 138 -7.15 11.23 -15.82
CA ASP A 138 -7.03 12.69 -15.87
C ASP A 138 -8.00 13.42 -14.90
N PHE A 139 -8.17 12.84 -13.71
CA PHE A 139 -9.06 13.30 -12.64
C PHE A 139 -10.54 13.37 -13.00
N THR A 140 -10.95 12.73 -14.10
CA THR A 140 -12.36 12.57 -14.44
C THR A 140 -13.01 11.43 -13.64
N ALA A 141 -14.34 11.39 -13.65
CA ALA A 141 -15.11 10.41 -12.86
C ALA A 141 -14.68 8.97 -13.17
N ILE A 142 -14.44 8.20 -12.12
CA ILE A 142 -14.03 6.79 -12.17
C ILE A 142 -15.17 5.87 -11.69
N ASP A 143 -15.16 4.63 -12.16
CA ASP A 143 -16.07 3.59 -11.72
C ASP A 143 -15.53 2.92 -10.45
N ASN A 144 -15.97 3.41 -9.29
CA ASN A 144 -15.49 2.92 -7.99
C ASN A 144 -15.68 1.41 -7.82
N ASN A 145 -16.75 0.81 -8.37
CA ASN A 145 -16.98 -0.62 -8.24
C ASN A 145 -15.92 -1.43 -8.99
N LYS A 146 -15.49 -0.96 -10.18
CA LYS A 146 -14.38 -1.59 -10.92
C LYS A 146 -13.06 -1.45 -10.18
N ILE A 147 -12.79 -0.29 -9.58
CA ILE A 147 -11.56 -0.08 -8.82
C ILE A 147 -11.52 -0.98 -7.59
N GLU A 148 -12.64 -1.10 -6.85
CA GLU A 148 -12.75 -2.03 -5.73
C GLU A 148 -12.51 -3.48 -6.16
N GLN A 149 -13.09 -3.91 -7.28
CA GLN A 149 -12.90 -5.26 -7.80
C GLN A 149 -11.45 -5.53 -8.21
N ILE A 150 -10.82 -4.59 -8.94
CA ILE A 150 -9.41 -4.72 -9.36
C ILE A 150 -8.50 -4.76 -8.13
N ASN A 151 -8.72 -3.89 -7.14
CA ASN A 151 -7.93 -3.87 -5.91
C ASN A 151 -8.05 -5.20 -5.16
N ALA A 152 -9.26 -5.72 -4.98
CA ALA A 152 -9.48 -7.00 -4.31
C ALA A 152 -8.77 -8.17 -5.01
N ASN A 153 -8.83 -8.22 -6.35
CA ASN A 153 -8.12 -9.23 -7.13
C ASN A 153 -6.61 -9.11 -6.96
N ASN A 154 -6.06 -7.89 -6.99
CA ASN A 154 -4.64 -7.64 -6.81
C ASN A 154 -4.16 -8.02 -5.40
N GLU A 155 -4.95 -7.73 -4.37
CA GLU A 155 -4.63 -8.14 -3.00
C GLU A 155 -4.66 -9.67 -2.85
N ILE A 156 -5.66 -10.36 -3.41
CA ILE A 156 -5.70 -11.83 -3.41
C ILE A 156 -4.44 -12.41 -4.07
N ILE A 157 -4.09 -11.91 -5.27
CA ILE A 157 -2.89 -12.36 -5.99
C ILE A 157 -1.63 -12.12 -5.16
N ARG A 158 -1.47 -10.91 -4.58
CA ARG A 158 -0.36 -10.56 -3.70
C ARG A 158 -0.23 -11.54 -2.53
N HIS A 159 -1.35 -11.83 -1.86
CA HIS A 159 -1.36 -12.73 -0.72
C HIS A 159 -0.99 -14.16 -1.10
N ILE A 160 -1.45 -14.66 -2.25
CA ILE A 160 -1.04 -15.96 -2.79
C ILE A 160 0.49 -16.01 -3.01
N PHE A 161 1.06 -14.98 -3.64
CA PHE A 161 2.51 -14.90 -3.86
C PHE A 161 3.31 -14.76 -2.57
N CYS A 162 2.72 -14.15 -1.54
CA CYS A 162 3.35 -13.94 -0.24
C CYS A 162 3.12 -15.09 0.77
N ILE A 163 2.40 -16.16 0.41
CA ILE A 163 2.13 -17.32 1.31
C ILE A 163 3.39 -17.79 2.05
N PRO A 164 4.56 -18.00 1.41
CA PRO A 164 5.74 -18.48 2.13
C PRO A 164 6.21 -17.53 3.23
N LYS A 165 6.13 -16.22 2.97
CA LYS A 165 6.54 -15.18 3.92
C LYS A 165 5.51 -14.98 5.02
N HIS A 166 4.22 -15.06 4.68
CA HIS A 166 3.14 -15.08 5.66
C HIS A 166 3.26 -16.26 6.61
N PHE A 167 3.55 -17.46 6.09
CA PHE A 167 3.80 -18.64 6.91
C PHE A 167 4.97 -18.43 7.87
N TYR A 168 6.11 -17.92 7.38
CA TYR A 168 7.28 -17.63 8.21
C TYR A 168 6.97 -16.59 9.32
N ASN A 169 6.20 -15.55 8.99
CA ASN A 169 5.77 -14.51 9.93
C ASN A 169 4.54 -14.91 10.78
N GLN A 170 4.14 -16.19 10.77
CA GLN A 170 2.95 -16.70 11.47
C GLN A 170 1.64 -15.98 11.13
N ILE A 171 1.58 -15.35 9.95
CA ILE A 171 0.34 -14.81 9.38
C ILE A 171 -0.44 -16.00 8.81
N SER A 172 -1.43 -16.48 9.58
CA SER A 172 -2.31 -17.58 9.17
C SER A 172 -3.59 -17.05 8.52
N PHE A 173 -3.98 -17.65 7.40
CA PHE A 173 -5.25 -17.39 6.70
C PHE A 173 -6.34 -18.33 7.21
N ASN A 174 -6.57 -18.34 8.53
CA ASN A 174 -7.58 -19.20 9.14
C ASN A 174 -8.55 -18.36 10.00
N ASN A 175 -9.83 -18.71 10.00
CA ASN A 175 -10.87 -18.04 10.78
C ASN A 175 -10.75 -18.31 12.30
N ARG A 176 -9.79 -19.15 12.71
CA ARG A 176 -9.43 -19.41 14.09
C ARG A 176 -7.91 -19.39 14.19
N ILE A 177 -7.36 -18.40 14.88
CA ILE A 177 -5.99 -18.47 15.34
C ILE A 177 -6.06 -18.29 16.85
N SER A 178 -6.00 -19.41 17.57
CA SER A 178 -5.65 -19.38 18.98
C SER A 178 -4.22 -18.80 19.11
N PRO A 179 -3.95 -17.95 20.10
CA PRO A 179 -2.66 -17.29 20.25
C PRO A 179 -1.54 -18.32 20.37
N THR A 180 -0.43 -18.08 19.66
CA THR A 180 0.80 -18.90 19.69
C THR A 180 1.54 -18.87 21.03
N MET A 181 0.99 -18.18 22.04
CA MET A 181 1.39 -18.33 23.44
C MET A 181 0.18 -18.72 24.27
N SER A 182 -0.01 -20.04 24.43
CA SER A 182 -0.85 -20.62 25.48
C SER A 182 -0.10 -21.79 26.11
N SER A 183 0.79 -21.43 27.05
CA SER A 183 1.19 -22.10 28.30
C SER A 183 2.61 -21.68 28.66
#